data_AF-A0A4Z0PFE7-F1
#
_entry.id   AF-A0A4Z0PFE7-F1
#
_cell.length_a   1.000
_cell.length_b   1.000
_cell.length_c   1.000
_cell.angle_alpha   90.00
_cell.angle_beta   90.00
_cell.angle_gamma   90.00
#
_symmetry.space_group_name_H-M   'P 1'
#
loop_
_entity.id
_entity.type
_entity.pdbx_description
1 polymer ?
#
loop_
_entity_poly.entity_id
_entity_poly.type
_entity_poly.pdbx_seq_one_letter_code
_entity_poly.pdbx_strand_id
1 'polypeptide(L)'
;MPSAYEQLLRVAFPIAADASRFLPPATLSAYDTFRQASKADIAFRFERVRLGVALALMKLLADLGDHEESRRVMDVLHRALGARSVTEIDATINKDAKVFERLYTNLYVNEDGELLLGLFERTLDADTQPLMDGVIREAIEVATQLDFSHHEEDEDDQ
;
A
#
# COMPACT_ATOMS: atom_id res chain seq x y z
N MET A 1 4.01 -4.22 -21.39
CA MET A 1 2.85 -4.35 -20.48
C MET A 1 3.28 -3.90 -19.11
N PRO A 2 2.41 -3.23 -18.32
CA PRO A 2 2.75 -2.82 -16.96
C PRO A 2 3.07 -4.04 -16.08
N SER A 3 3.99 -3.89 -15.13
CA SER A 3 4.29 -4.94 -14.15
C SER A 3 3.06 -5.24 -13.26
N ALA A 4 3.02 -6.41 -12.61
CA ALA A 4 1.94 -6.71 -11.66
C ALA A 4 1.88 -5.66 -10.54
N TYR A 5 3.04 -5.20 -10.07
CA TYR A 5 3.15 -4.10 -9.12
C TYR A 5 2.46 -2.82 -9.63
N GLU A 6 2.75 -2.40 -10.87
CA GLU A 6 2.14 -1.22 -11.45
C GLU A 6 0.62 -1.40 -11.65
N GLN A 7 0.18 -2.61 -12.00
CA GLN A 7 -1.25 -2.94 -12.09
C GLN A 7 -1.93 -2.78 -10.72
N LEU A 8 -1.36 -3.32 -9.64
CA LEU A 8 -1.87 -3.16 -8.28
C LEU A 8 -2.03 -1.67 -7.92
N LEU A 9 -1.00 -0.86 -8.15
CA LEU A 9 -1.06 0.59 -7.88
C LEU A 9 -2.20 1.26 -8.66
N ARG A 10 -2.38 0.91 -9.94
CA ARG A 10 -3.44 1.50 -10.76
C ARG A 10 -4.84 1.05 -10.34
N VAL A 11 -4.99 -0.19 -9.90
CA VAL A 11 -6.26 -0.72 -9.37
C VAL A 11 -6.62 -0.04 -8.05
N ALA A 12 -5.65 0.15 -7.15
CA ALA A 12 -5.88 0.81 -5.87
C ALA A 12 -6.12 2.33 -5.99
N PHE A 13 -5.62 2.98 -7.05
CA PHE A 13 -5.77 4.42 -7.26
C PHE A 13 -6.51 4.72 -8.59
N PRO A 14 -7.80 4.38 -8.70
CA PRO A 14 -8.57 4.60 -9.94
C PRO A 14 -8.89 6.09 -10.15
N ILE A 15 -8.93 6.87 -9.07
CA ILE A 15 -9.22 8.31 -9.11
C ILE A 15 -7.95 9.08 -9.49
N ALA A 16 -8.02 9.85 -10.58
CA ALA A 16 -6.86 10.58 -11.12
C ALA A 16 -6.23 11.58 -10.13
N ALA A 17 -7.05 12.20 -9.27
CA ALA A 17 -6.57 13.13 -8.24
C ALA A 17 -5.67 12.43 -7.21
N ASP A 18 -6.11 11.27 -6.70
CA ASP A 18 -5.33 10.48 -5.74
C ASP A 18 -4.08 9.90 -6.39
N ALA A 19 -4.21 9.34 -7.60
CA ALA A 19 -3.07 8.82 -8.35
C ALA A 19 -2.00 9.90 -8.57
N SER A 20 -2.39 11.13 -8.91
CA SER A 20 -1.47 12.25 -9.09
C SER A 20 -0.76 12.66 -7.79
N ARG A 21 -1.42 12.50 -6.63
CA ARG A 21 -0.86 12.80 -5.31
C ARG A 21 0.11 11.72 -4.83
N PHE A 22 -0.27 10.45 -4.96
CA PHE A 22 0.40 9.33 -4.29
C PHE A 22 1.30 8.50 -5.20
N LEU A 23 1.09 8.55 -6.51
CA LEU A 23 1.80 7.72 -7.49
C LEU A 23 2.67 8.55 -8.44
N PRO A 24 3.70 9.25 -7.94
CA PRO A 24 4.66 9.90 -8.82
C PRO A 24 5.33 8.84 -9.72
N PRO A 25 5.89 9.24 -10.88
CA PRO A 25 6.48 8.29 -11.84
C PRO A 25 7.51 7.32 -11.22
N ALA A 26 8.29 7.80 -10.24
CA ALA A 26 9.29 7.00 -9.54
C ALA A 26 8.68 5.92 -8.62
N THR A 27 7.42 6.08 -8.18
CA THR A 27 6.67 5.04 -7.46
C THR A 27 6.18 4.00 -8.47
N LEU A 28 5.52 4.41 -9.55
CA LEU A 28 5.03 3.50 -10.59
C LEU A 28 6.15 2.62 -11.18
N SER A 29 7.35 3.17 -11.38
CA SER A 29 8.51 2.44 -11.93
C SER A 29 9.40 1.77 -10.88
N ALA A 30 8.97 1.71 -9.61
CA ALA A 30 9.81 1.22 -8.51
C ALA A 30 10.21 -0.25 -8.70
N TYR A 31 9.27 -1.09 -9.15
CA TYR A 31 9.53 -2.52 -9.37
C TYR A 31 10.52 -2.78 -10.50
N ASP A 32 10.41 -2.05 -11.61
CA ASP A 32 11.37 -2.14 -12.71
C ASP A 32 12.77 -1.67 -12.29
N THR A 33 12.82 -0.58 -11.51
CA THR A 33 14.08 -0.07 -10.94
C THR A 33 14.71 -1.08 -9.99
N PHE A 34 13.90 -1.76 -9.17
CA PHE A 34 14.35 -2.82 -8.27
C PHE A 34 14.95 -4.00 -9.05
N ARG A 35 14.27 -4.47 -10.10
CA ARG A 35 14.77 -5.58 -10.93
C ARG A 35 16.10 -5.29 -11.62
N GLN A 36 16.38 -4.02 -11.90
CA GLN A 36 17.60 -3.56 -12.57
C GLN A 36 18.66 -3.08 -11.57
N ALA A 37 18.38 -3.13 -10.27
CA ALA A 37 19.23 -2.56 -9.24
C ALA A 37 20.59 -3.27 -9.17
N SER A 38 21.62 -2.49 -8.88
CA SER A 38 22.92 -3.04 -8.48
C SER A 38 22.79 -3.77 -7.14
N LYS A 39 23.75 -4.65 -6.82
CA LYS A 39 23.82 -5.29 -5.49
C LYS A 39 23.90 -4.28 -4.34
N ALA A 40 24.46 -3.09 -4.57
CA ALA A 40 24.57 -2.05 -3.55
C ALA A 40 23.23 -1.37 -3.28
N ASP A 41 22.37 -1.26 -4.29
CA ASP A 41 21.09 -0.54 -4.18
C ASP A 41 19.89 -1.47 -3.96
N ILE A 42 20.04 -2.78 -4.19
CA ILE A 42 18.92 -3.72 -4.26
C ILE A 42 18.05 -3.70 -3.00
N ALA A 43 18.64 -3.59 -1.82
CA ALA A 43 17.89 -3.53 -0.56
C ALA A 43 17.01 -2.27 -0.49
N PHE A 44 17.57 -1.10 -0.82
CA PHE A 44 16.82 0.16 -0.85
C PHE A 44 15.72 0.14 -1.91
N ARG A 45 16.01 -0.38 -3.11
CA ARG A 45 15.00 -0.48 -4.18
C ARG A 45 13.89 -1.46 -3.83
N PHE A 46 14.21 -2.56 -3.15
CA PHE A 46 13.22 -3.51 -2.66
C PHE A 46 12.31 -2.88 -1.61
N GLU A 47 12.87 -2.09 -0.69
CA GLU A 47 12.07 -1.39 0.33
C GLU A 47 11.10 -0.38 -0.30
N ARG A 48 11.47 0.27 -1.41
CA ARG A 48 10.53 1.11 -2.17
C ARG A 48 9.38 0.32 -2.78
N VAL A 49 9.61 -0.93 -3.19
CA VAL A 49 8.54 -1.83 -3.66
C VAL A 49 7.60 -2.16 -2.50
N ARG A 50 8.14 -2.57 -1.35
CA ARG A 50 7.37 -2.82 -0.12
C ARG A 50 6.47 -1.65 0.25
N LEU A 51 7.03 -0.45 0.30
CA LEU A 51 6.27 0.78 0.59
C LEU A 51 5.15 1.04 -0.41
N GLY A 52 5.37 0.78 -1.71
CA GLY A 52 4.33 0.96 -2.73
C GLY A 52 3.20 -0.07 -2.63
N VAL A 53 3.52 -1.33 -2.33
CA VAL A 53 2.50 -2.37 -2.10
C VAL A 53 1.71 -2.07 -0.83
N ALA A 54 2.39 -1.72 0.25
CA ALA A 54 1.78 -1.29 1.51
C ALA A 54 0.83 -0.09 1.30
N LEU A 55 1.26 0.89 0.49
CA LEU A 55 0.46 2.08 0.17
C LEU A 55 -0.83 1.71 -0.59
N ALA A 56 -0.76 0.79 -1.56
CA ALA A 56 -1.94 0.31 -2.28
C ALA A 56 -2.92 -0.40 -1.35
N LEU A 57 -2.43 -1.28 -0.47
CA LEU A 57 -3.28 -2.00 0.48
C LEU A 57 -3.98 -1.05 1.46
N MET A 58 -3.28 -0.03 1.95
CA MET A 58 -3.90 0.97 2.83
C MET A 58 -4.89 1.87 2.10
N LYS A 59 -4.72 2.12 0.80
CA LYS A 59 -5.72 2.82 -0.02
C LYS A 59 -7.00 2.00 -0.16
N LEU A 60 -6.87 0.73 -0.54
CA LEU A 60 -8.02 -0.19 -0.64
C LEU A 60 -8.75 -0.29 0.70
N LEU A 61 -8.01 -0.39 1.80
CA LEU A 61 -8.59 -0.43 3.13
C LEU A 61 -9.29 0.89 3.49
N ALA A 62 -8.67 2.04 3.20
CA ALA A 62 -9.28 3.34 3.44
C ALA A 62 -10.57 3.57 2.63
N ASP A 63 -10.68 2.96 1.45
CA ASP A 63 -11.85 3.04 0.58
C ASP A 63 -12.98 2.08 0.96
N LEU A 64 -12.69 1.01 1.70
CA LEU A 64 -13.70 0.04 2.16
C LEU A 64 -14.54 0.53 3.35
N GLY A 65 -14.03 1.49 4.13
CA GLY A 65 -14.68 1.83 5.41
C GLY A 65 -14.20 3.11 6.05
N ASP A 66 -14.15 4.22 5.31
CA ASP A 66 -13.68 5.56 5.74
C ASP A 66 -12.63 5.54 6.88
N HIS A 67 -11.64 4.66 6.76
CA HIS A 67 -10.74 4.34 7.87
C HIS A 67 -9.68 5.45 7.99
N GLU A 68 -9.91 6.39 8.92
CA GLU A 68 -9.00 7.52 9.13
C GLU A 68 -7.57 7.07 9.45
N GLU A 69 -7.40 6.01 10.24
CA GLU A 69 -6.07 5.49 10.56
C GLU A 69 -5.35 4.92 9.32
N SER A 70 -6.07 4.23 8.41
CA SER A 70 -5.51 3.76 7.13
C SER A 70 -5.01 4.93 6.28
N ARG A 71 -5.76 6.04 6.22
CA ARG A 71 -5.33 7.26 5.50
C ARG A 71 -4.09 7.89 6.13
N ARG A 72 -4.00 7.91 7.46
CA ARG A 72 -2.80 8.39 8.16
C ARG A 72 -1.59 7.50 7.88
N VAL A 73 -1.76 6.17 7.88
CA VAL A 73 -0.69 5.24 7.49
C VAL A 73 -0.25 5.51 6.04
N MET A 74 -1.19 5.71 5.10
CA MET A 74 -0.85 6.08 3.73
C MET A 74 0.02 7.34 3.65
N ASP A 75 -0.31 8.39 4.41
CA ASP A 75 0.49 9.62 4.43
C ASP A 75 1.90 9.40 4.99
N VAL A 76 2.08 8.48 5.94
CA VAL A 76 3.42 8.07 6.42
C VAL A 76 4.18 7.32 5.33
N LEU A 77 3.55 6.32 4.69
CA LEU A 77 4.16 5.53 3.61
C LEU A 77 4.56 6.41 2.42
N HIS A 78 3.69 7.36 2.06
CA HIS A 78 3.98 8.30 0.99
C HIS A 78 5.17 9.22 1.30
N ARG A 79 5.28 9.69 2.56
CA ARG A 79 6.49 10.42 3.00
C ARG A 79 7.73 9.54 2.94
N ALA A 80 7.64 8.28 3.35
CA ALA A 80 8.74 7.33 3.31
C ALA A 80 9.21 7.04 1.87
N LEU A 81 8.31 7.05 0.88
CA LEU A 81 8.69 6.94 -0.54
C LEU A 81 9.58 8.10 -1.05
N GLY A 82 9.61 9.22 -0.33
CA GLY A 82 10.51 10.35 -0.58
C GLY A 82 11.94 10.17 -0.03
N ALA A 83 12.19 9.12 0.76
CA ALA A 83 13.50 8.83 1.35
C ALA A 83 14.54 8.43 0.29
N ARG A 84 15.82 8.66 0.62
CA ARG A 84 16.99 8.37 -0.23
C ARG A 84 17.80 7.16 0.22
N SER A 85 17.45 6.56 1.36
CA SER A 85 18.10 5.38 1.91
C SER A 85 17.13 4.57 2.78
N VAL A 86 17.47 3.32 3.08
CA VAL A 86 16.72 2.47 4.02
C VAL A 86 16.67 3.13 5.40
N THR A 87 17.78 3.70 5.88
CA THR A 87 17.83 4.40 7.16
C THR A 87 16.86 5.59 7.24
N GLU A 88 16.68 6.33 6.15
CA GLU A 88 15.70 7.42 6.08
C GLU A 88 14.25 6.90 6.05
N ILE A 89 14.01 5.75 5.41
CA ILE A 89 12.72 5.06 5.47
C ILE A 89 12.43 4.70 6.92
N ASP A 90 13.34 3.98 7.58
CA ASP A 90 13.19 3.54 8.97
C ASP A 90 12.96 4.74 9.91
N ALA A 91 13.71 5.82 9.74
CA ALA A 91 13.52 7.03 10.54
C ALA A 91 12.12 7.65 10.35
N THR A 92 11.60 7.63 9.12
CA THR A 92 10.26 8.13 8.82
C THR A 92 9.17 7.25 9.43
N ILE A 93 9.29 5.94 9.29
CA ILE A 93 8.32 4.97 9.84
C ILE A 93 8.34 5.02 11.38
N ASN A 94 9.52 4.99 12.00
CA ASN A 94 9.65 4.99 13.46
C ASN A 94 9.12 6.27 14.11
N LYS A 95 9.26 7.43 13.45
CA LYS A 95 8.71 8.69 13.94
C LYS A 95 7.18 8.63 14.13
N ASP A 96 6.52 7.86 13.28
CA ASP A 96 5.07 7.76 13.21
C ASP A 96 4.57 6.35 13.59
N ALA A 97 5.38 5.55 14.31
CA ALA A 97 5.07 4.15 14.66
C ALA A 97 3.71 3.98 15.37
N LYS A 98 3.32 4.95 16.20
CA LYS A 98 2.01 4.96 16.89
C LYS A 98 0.80 4.95 15.94
N VAL A 99 0.96 5.46 14.72
CA VAL A 99 -0.11 5.42 13.70
C VAL A 99 -0.35 3.98 13.26
N PHE A 100 0.71 3.20 13.08
CA PHE A 100 0.63 1.77 12.75
C PHE A 100 0.06 0.95 13.90
N GLU A 101 0.42 1.25 15.15
CA GLU A 101 -0.17 0.57 16.32
C GLU A 101 -1.70 0.77 16.37
N ARG A 102 -2.17 1.99 16.09
CA ARG A 102 -3.60 2.33 16.08
C ARG A 102 -4.36 1.67 14.94
N LEU A 103 -3.69 1.42 13.81
CA LEU A 103 -4.29 0.71 12.69
C LEU A 103 -4.95 -0.60 13.16
N TYR A 104 -4.34 -1.31 14.12
CA TYR A 104 -4.87 -2.58 14.62
C TYR A 104 -5.85 -2.47 15.79
N THR A 105 -6.03 -1.27 16.36
CA THR A 105 -6.79 -1.10 17.62
C THR A 105 -8.25 -0.70 17.37
N ASN A 106 -8.54 -0.02 16.26
CA ASN A 106 -9.86 0.57 15.97
C ASN A 106 -10.64 -0.17 14.87
N LEU A 107 -10.34 -1.44 14.68
CA LEU A 107 -10.80 -2.23 13.55
C LEU A 107 -12.11 -2.95 13.87
N TYR A 108 -13.22 -2.38 13.40
CA TYR A 108 -14.36 -3.19 12.97
C TYR A 108 -14.11 -3.50 11.50
N VAL A 109 -13.36 -4.56 11.22
CA VAL A 109 -13.13 -4.99 9.84
C VAL A 109 -14.07 -6.13 9.52
N ASN A 110 -14.77 -5.97 8.41
CA ASN A 110 -15.37 -7.09 7.71
C ASN A 110 -14.26 -8.00 7.15
N GLU A 111 -14.65 -9.16 6.63
CA GLU A 111 -13.75 -10.18 6.07
C GLU A 111 -12.76 -9.60 5.04
N ASP A 112 -13.22 -8.65 4.23
CA ASP A 112 -12.42 -7.98 3.19
C ASP A 112 -11.26 -7.15 3.76
N GLY A 113 -11.52 -6.34 4.80
CA GLY A 113 -10.44 -5.56 5.36
C GLY A 113 -9.53 -6.40 6.28
N GLU A 114 -10.00 -7.49 6.89
CA GLU A 114 -9.10 -8.48 7.54
C GLU A 114 -8.12 -9.06 6.52
N LEU A 115 -8.61 -9.40 5.31
CA LEU A 115 -7.79 -9.90 4.22
C LEU A 115 -6.75 -8.87 3.76
N LEU A 116 -7.13 -7.60 3.62
CA LEU A 116 -6.19 -6.52 3.28
C LEU A 116 -5.13 -6.28 4.36
N LEU A 117 -5.50 -6.38 5.64
CA LEU A 117 -4.55 -6.26 6.74
C LEU A 117 -3.58 -7.45 6.79
N GLY A 118 -4.06 -8.66 6.54
CA GLY A 118 -3.19 -9.83 6.41
C GLY A 118 -2.19 -9.70 5.25
N LEU A 119 -2.63 -9.16 4.12
CA LEU A 119 -1.73 -8.83 3.00
C LEU A 119 -0.73 -7.72 3.36
N PHE A 120 -1.16 -6.75 4.17
CA PHE A 120 -0.30 -5.66 4.63
C PHE A 120 0.80 -6.19 5.55
N GLU A 121 0.47 -7.01 6.55
CA GLU A 121 1.45 -7.68 7.42
C GLU A 121 2.44 -8.52 6.60
N ARG A 122 1.94 -9.33 5.66
CA ARG A 122 2.79 -10.11 4.75
C ARG A 122 3.69 -9.25 3.87
N THR A 123 3.27 -8.04 3.52
CA THR A 123 4.12 -7.09 2.79
C THR A 123 5.31 -6.65 3.64
N LEU A 124 5.08 -6.38 4.93
CA LEU A 124 6.13 -6.00 5.88
C LEU A 124 7.12 -7.15 6.10
N ASP A 125 6.62 -8.38 6.16
CA ASP A 125 7.42 -9.59 6.41
C ASP A 125 8.14 -10.12 5.16
N ALA A 126 7.66 -9.83 3.95
CA ALA A 126 8.18 -10.41 2.71
C ALA A 126 9.59 -9.90 2.38
N ASP A 127 10.62 -10.65 2.74
CA ASP A 127 12.05 -10.28 2.67
C ASP A 127 12.75 -10.68 1.35
N THR A 128 12.01 -11.33 0.45
CA THR A 128 12.51 -11.76 -0.85
C THR A 128 11.54 -11.38 -1.97
N GLN A 129 12.09 -11.25 -3.18
CA GLN A 129 11.29 -10.97 -4.37
C GLN A 129 10.14 -11.98 -4.59
N PRO A 130 10.34 -13.31 -4.50
CA PRO A 130 9.24 -14.26 -4.73
C PRO A 130 8.10 -14.13 -3.72
N LEU A 131 8.40 -13.81 -2.45
CA LEU A 131 7.38 -13.55 -1.44
C LEU A 131 6.58 -12.29 -1.78
N MET A 132 7.28 -11.21 -2.14
CA MET A 132 6.64 -9.96 -2.56
C MET A 132 5.78 -10.14 -3.82
N ASP A 133 6.27 -10.90 -4.81
CA ASP A 133 5.52 -11.22 -6.03
C ASP A 133 4.28 -12.08 -5.75
N GLY A 134 4.31 -12.89 -4.70
CA GLY A 134 3.14 -13.59 -4.18
C GLY A 134 2.10 -12.62 -3.62
N VAL A 135 2.53 -11.74 -2.72
CA VAL A 135 1.66 -10.72 -2.11
C VAL A 135 1.04 -9.80 -3.16
N ILE A 136 1.81 -9.33 -4.14
CA ILE A 136 1.32 -8.45 -5.21
C ILE A 136 0.20 -9.12 -6.01
N ARG A 137 0.37 -10.39 -6.39
CA ARG A 137 -0.64 -11.11 -7.19
C ARG A 137 -1.93 -11.31 -6.41
N GLU A 138 -1.82 -11.73 -5.16
CA GLU A 138 -2.97 -11.92 -4.29
C GLU A 138 -3.67 -10.59 -3.99
N ALA A 139 -2.92 -9.51 -3.76
CA ALA A 139 -3.49 -8.18 -3.57
C ALA A 139 -4.27 -7.68 -4.80
N ILE A 140 -3.82 -8.01 -6.02
CA ILE A 140 -4.59 -7.70 -7.25
C ILE A 140 -5.88 -8.51 -7.28
N GLU A 141 -5.81 -9.82 -7.02
CA GLU A 141 -7.00 -10.69 -7.00
C GLU A 141 -8.03 -10.18 -6.00
N VAL A 142 -7.61 -9.86 -4.77
CA VAL A 142 -8.46 -9.26 -3.74
C VAL A 142 -9.05 -7.94 -4.21
N ALA A 143 -8.21 -7.00 -4.66
CA ALA A 143 -8.67 -5.68 -5.09
C ALA A 143 -9.74 -5.72 -6.20
N THR A 144 -9.72 -6.74 -7.06
CA THR A 144 -10.74 -6.91 -8.10
C THR A 144 -12.05 -7.53 -7.61
N GLN A 145 -12.06 -8.11 -6.41
CA GLN A 145 -13.22 -8.75 -5.80
C GLN A 145 -13.90 -7.86 -4.74
N LEU A 146 -13.17 -6.85 -4.23
CA LEU A 146 -13.71 -5.90 -3.26
C LEU A 146 -14.94 -5.18 -3.82
N ASP A 147 -16.00 -5.17 -3.02
CA ASP A 147 -17.20 -4.42 -3.31
C ASP A 147 -17.18 -3.05 -2.60
N PHE A 148 -16.98 -1.99 -3.39
CA PHE A 148 -17.00 -0.61 -2.91
C PHE A 148 -18.39 0.03 -3.00
N SER A 149 -19.42 -0.71 -3.43
CA SER A 149 -20.79 -0.17 -3.61
C SER A 149 -21.58 0.00 -2.31
N HIS A 150 -21.10 -0.57 -1.19
CA HIS A 150 -21.73 -0.47 0.13
C HIS A 150 -21.66 0.93 0.79
N HIS A 151 -21.15 1.96 0.11
CA HIS A 151 -21.08 3.33 0.62
C HIS A 151 -22.23 4.25 0.18
N GLU A 152 -23.23 3.75 -0.57
CA GLU A 152 -24.37 4.58 -1.04
C GLU A 152 -25.69 4.34 -0.29
N GLU A 153 -25.80 3.40 0.66
CA GLU A 153 -27.10 3.03 1.27
C GLU A 153 -27.47 3.76 2.59
N ASP A 154 -26.61 4.65 3.12
CA ASP A 154 -26.85 5.32 4.42
C ASP A 154 -27.20 6.84 4.30
N GLU A 155 -27.66 7.33 3.15
CA GLU A 155 -28.09 8.74 2.97
C GLU A 155 -29.60 8.95 2.65
N ASP A 156 -30.44 7.91 2.70
CA ASP A 156 -31.89 8.03 2.49
C ASP A 156 -32.69 7.83 3.80
N ASP A 157 -32.57 8.79 4.72
CA ASP A 157 -33.56 9.05 5.77
C ASP A 157 -33.74 10.58 5.95
N GLN A 158 -34.40 11.21 4.96
CA GLN A 158 -35.05 12.53 5.10
C GLN A 158 -36.45 12.54 4.47
#